data_AF-A0A9E1V367-F1
#
_entry.id   AF-A0A9E1V367-F1
#
_cell.length_a   1.000
_cell.length_b   1.000
_cell.length_c   1.000
_cell.angle_alpha   90.00
_cell.angle_beta   90.00
_cell.angle_gamma   90.00
#
_symmetry.space_group_name_H-M   'P 1'
#
loop_
_entity.id
_entity.type
_entity.pdbx_description
1 polymer ?
#
loop_
_entity_poly.entity_id
_entity_poly.type
_entity_poly.pdbx_seq_one_letter_code
_entity_poly.pdbx_strand_id
1 'polypeptide(L)'
;MKTLKIASAIVVITIAGLWLLLMFLTVDIRAGQVGVRTQELGILGRKGVVAKDSGPGWHRNFGFIDSWELYDSTVQTLEMTRDPEQGSRRGKDDVEVTSGDGYRVSVDVTIKYRITPGEAHLLRQEVGPGMKYEEIVRNQARLACLAKLGQMTTEQFYDPAERRTRTQEIQDLLAKNLVEKHLEVVAVLLRDVEFDPDYEEKIRNKKLADQEAEYNKSMAEAEKMAGKTQVIEAETARLVKRIDEDQKAEIVRLLADADLEIAKIKAKAENYAAKKKADADLEQAQKEAEGDRQVKLNEAEGEKLRNEALSSSGGSIIAALEAARNIKISQIAVSTNETDLIDLDFMASKLGVPETDAKQKPAK
;
A
#
# COMPACT_ATOMS: atom_id res chain seq x y z
N MET A 1 -30.10 55.34 -83.85
CA MET A 1 -29.44 54.33 -82.97
C MET A 1 -27.99 54.65 -82.62
N LYS A 2 -27.13 55.11 -83.57
CA LYS A 2 -25.71 55.41 -83.27
C LYS A 2 -25.51 56.63 -82.35
N THR A 3 -26.29 57.69 -82.53
CA THR A 3 -26.23 58.93 -81.71
C THR A 3 -26.64 58.70 -80.25
N LEU A 4 -27.62 57.82 -80.01
CA LEU A 4 -28.05 57.45 -78.65
C LEU A 4 -26.94 56.68 -77.90
N LYS A 5 -26.21 55.80 -78.60
CA LYS A 5 -25.06 55.05 -78.05
C LYS A 5 -23.86 55.95 -77.74
N ILE A 6 -23.63 56.97 -78.56
CA ILE A 6 -22.55 57.95 -78.34
C ILE A 6 -22.89 58.86 -77.14
N ALA A 7 -24.13 59.34 -77.05
CA ALA A 7 -24.59 60.13 -75.92
C ALA A 7 -24.53 59.34 -74.61
N SER A 8 -24.95 58.06 -74.61
CA SER A 8 -24.84 57.21 -73.42
C SER A 8 -23.38 56.95 -73.04
N ALA A 9 -22.47 56.77 -74.01
CA ALA A 9 -21.05 56.58 -73.74
C ALA A 9 -20.42 57.82 -73.07
N ILE A 10 -20.77 59.03 -73.53
CA ILE A 10 -20.28 60.28 -72.93
C ILE A 10 -20.80 60.44 -71.48
N VAL A 11 -22.06 60.10 -71.23
CA VAL A 11 -22.63 60.12 -69.86
C VAL A 11 -21.92 59.12 -68.95
N VAL A 12 -21.63 57.91 -69.43
CA VAL A 12 -20.88 56.91 -68.64
C VAL A 12 -19.45 57.38 -68.36
N ILE A 13 -18.77 57.98 -69.33
CA ILE A 13 -17.40 58.50 -69.16
C ILE A 13 -17.38 59.68 -68.19
N THR A 14 -18.37 60.57 -68.22
CA THR A 14 -18.44 61.71 -67.29
C THR A 14 -18.76 61.26 -65.87
N ILE A 15 -19.65 60.28 -65.68
CA ILE A 15 -19.91 59.67 -64.37
C ILE A 15 -18.66 58.94 -63.86
N ALA A 16 -18.00 58.14 -64.70
CA ALA A 16 -16.78 57.45 -64.35
C ALA A 16 -15.63 58.43 -64.02
N GLY A 17 -15.51 59.51 -64.78
CA GLY A 17 -14.54 60.58 -64.55
C GLY A 17 -14.81 61.35 -63.27
N LEU A 18 -16.07 61.68 -62.97
CA LEU A 18 -16.47 62.32 -61.73
C LEU A 18 -16.24 61.40 -60.52
N TRP A 19 -16.50 60.09 -60.68
CA TRP A 19 -16.23 59.09 -59.66
C TRP A 19 -14.73 58.92 -59.38
N LEU A 20 -13.90 58.84 -60.44
CA LEU A 20 -12.43 58.84 -60.32
C LEU A 20 -11.91 60.11 -59.66
N LEU A 21 -12.49 61.27 -60.00
CA LEU A 21 -12.12 62.55 -59.42
C LEU A 21 -12.51 62.63 -57.94
N LEU A 22 -13.70 62.17 -57.56
CA LEU A 22 -14.11 62.04 -56.16
C LEU A 22 -13.17 61.11 -55.40
N MET A 23 -12.85 59.94 -55.97
CA MET A 23 -11.92 58.99 -55.35
C MET A 23 -10.51 59.57 -55.18
N PHE A 24 -10.05 60.39 -56.12
CA PHE A 24 -8.76 61.09 -56.01
C PHE A 24 -8.78 62.21 -54.96
N LEU A 25 -9.93 62.87 -54.77
CA LEU A 25 -10.11 63.95 -53.79
C LEU A 25 -10.45 63.47 -52.38
N THR A 26 -10.62 62.17 -52.15
CA THR A 26 -10.97 61.61 -50.85
C THR A 26 -9.95 60.58 -50.40
N VAL A 27 -9.57 60.64 -49.14
CA VAL A 27 -8.81 59.57 -48.47
C VAL A 27 -9.74 58.86 -47.50
N ASP A 28 -9.82 57.55 -47.63
CA ASP A 28 -10.54 56.68 -46.70
C ASP A 28 -9.62 56.28 -45.54
N ILE A 29 -9.96 56.72 -44.33
CA ILE A 29 -9.29 56.30 -43.11
C ILE A 29 -10.10 55.15 -42.52
N ARG A 30 -9.50 53.96 -42.52
CA ARG A 30 -10.15 52.76 -41.99
C ARG A 30 -10.27 52.81 -40.48
N ALA A 31 -11.24 52.08 -39.94
CA ALA A 31 -11.33 51.85 -38.50
C ALA A 31 -10.03 51.21 -37.98
N GLY A 32 -9.45 51.77 -36.92
CA GLY A 32 -8.14 51.38 -36.38
C GLY A 32 -6.98 52.26 -36.86
N GLN A 33 -7.19 53.15 -37.81
CA GLN A 33 -6.17 54.12 -38.25
C GLN A 33 -6.53 55.54 -37.88
N VAL A 34 -5.50 56.37 -37.67
CA VAL A 34 -5.62 57.82 -37.48
C VAL A 34 -4.83 58.49 -38.60
N GLY A 35 -5.50 59.39 -39.32
CA GLY A 35 -4.87 60.18 -40.37
C GLY A 35 -4.33 61.48 -39.83
N VAL A 36 -3.06 61.73 -40.08
CA VAL A 36 -2.41 63.01 -39.81
C VAL A 36 -2.25 63.76 -41.13
N ARG A 37 -2.87 64.93 -41.20
CA ARG A 37 -2.81 65.80 -42.38
C ARG A 37 -1.61 66.74 -42.27
N THR A 38 -0.76 66.72 -43.28
CA THR A 38 0.36 67.67 -43.43
C THR A 38 0.08 68.60 -44.59
N GLN A 39 0.11 69.92 -44.34
CA GLN A 39 0.00 70.93 -45.39
C GLN A 39 1.39 71.26 -45.92
N GLU A 40 1.68 70.83 -47.15
CA GLU A 40 3.00 71.00 -47.78
C GLU A 40 3.13 72.37 -48.46
N LEU A 41 2.03 72.92 -48.99
CA LEU A 41 1.97 74.25 -49.59
C LEU A 41 1.21 75.27 -48.69
N GLY A 42 1.91 76.31 -48.27
CA GLY A 42 1.39 77.40 -47.42
C GLY A 42 0.54 78.45 -48.14
N ILE A 43 -0.25 78.07 -49.15
CA ILE A 43 -1.11 79.02 -49.88
C ILE A 43 -2.33 79.45 -49.03
N LEU A 44 -2.82 78.58 -48.15
CA LEU A 44 -4.06 78.79 -47.38
C LEU A 44 -3.89 78.73 -45.85
N GLY A 45 -2.65 78.80 -45.32
CA GLY A 45 -2.39 78.69 -43.87
C GLY A 45 -0.92 78.47 -43.49
N ARG A 46 -0.68 78.21 -42.19
CA ARG A 46 0.66 77.88 -41.65
C ARG A 46 1.13 76.54 -42.24
N LYS A 47 2.27 76.57 -42.94
CA LYS A 47 2.96 75.37 -43.46
C LYS A 47 3.29 74.41 -42.31
N GLY A 48 2.95 73.13 -42.45
CA GLY A 48 3.25 72.11 -41.45
C GLY A 48 2.11 71.14 -41.15
N VAL A 49 2.30 70.35 -40.11
CA VAL A 49 1.34 69.36 -39.65
C VAL A 49 0.13 70.06 -39.03
N VAL A 50 -1.07 69.68 -39.45
CA VAL A 50 -2.31 70.20 -38.86
C VAL A 50 -2.46 69.60 -37.46
N ALA A 51 -2.64 70.45 -36.45
CA ALA A 51 -2.84 70.04 -35.05
C ALA A 51 -4.23 69.44 -34.80
N LYS A 52 -4.63 68.48 -35.64
CA LYS A 52 -5.89 67.76 -35.54
C LYS A 52 -5.72 66.35 -36.09
N ASP A 53 -5.94 65.38 -35.23
CA ASP A 53 -6.04 63.98 -35.59
C ASP A 53 -7.38 63.71 -36.27
N SER A 54 -7.34 63.09 -37.45
CA SER A 54 -8.54 62.73 -38.18
C SER A 54 -8.88 61.27 -37.91
N GLY A 55 -10.04 61.04 -37.28
CA GLY A 55 -10.55 59.70 -37.01
C GLY A 55 -11.07 58.99 -38.26
N PRO A 56 -11.60 57.76 -38.11
CA PRO A 56 -12.08 56.96 -39.22
C PRO A 56 -13.16 57.65 -40.04
N GLY A 57 -13.11 57.50 -41.36
CA GLY A 57 -14.05 58.10 -42.29
C GLY A 57 -13.40 58.71 -43.52
N TRP A 58 -14.23 59.37 -44.31
CA TRP A 58 -13.84 59.97 -45.58
C TRP A 58 -13.38 61.39 -45.34
N HIS A 59 -12.12 61.67 -45.66
CA HIS A 59 -11.53 62.99 -45.49
C HIS A 59 -11.12 63.59 -46.82
N ARG A 60 -11.21 64.91 -46.91
CA ARG A 60 -10.84 65.66 -48.11
C ARG A 60 -9.32 65.63 -48.29
N ASN A 61 -8.88 65.11 -49.42
CA ASN A 61 -7.50 65.08 -49.84
C ASN A 61 -7.30 65.92 -51.10
N PHE A 62 -6.50 66.97 -51.00
CA PHE A 62 -6.01 67.69 -52.18
C PHE A 62 -4.54 67.33 -52.38
N GLY A 63 -4.26 66.30 -53.17
CA GLY A 63 -2.90 65.75 -53.32
C GLY A 63 -1.81 66.72 -53.83
N PHE A 64 -2.16 67.94 -54.24
CA PHE A 64 -1.20 69.00 -54.59
C PHE A 64 -0.83 69.92 -53.40
N ILE A 65 -1.57 69.87 -52.29
CA ILE A 65 -1.44 70.80 -51.15
C ILE A 65 -1.35 70.03 -49.82
N ASP A 66 -2.08 68.92 -49.72
CA ASP A 66 -2.22 68.08 -48.54
C ASP A 66 -1.57 66.72 -48.77
N SER A 67 -0.79 66.28 -47.79
CA SER A 67 -0.27 64.93 -47.69
C SER A 67 -0.88 64.27 -46.46
N TRP A 68 -1.36 63.04 -46.62
CA TRP A 68 -1.97 62.25 -45.56
C TRP A 68 -1.04 61.11 -45.19
N GLU A 69 -0.70 61.01 -43.92
CA GLU A 69 -0.06 59.81 -43.38
C GLU A 69 -1.01 59.11 -42.43
N LEU A 70 -1.11 57.79 -42.62
CA LEU A 70 -1.97 56.93 -41.83
C LEU A 70 -1.11 56.24 -40.78
N TYR A 71 -1.46 56.46 -39.52
CA TYR A 71 -0.87 55.75 -38.40
C TYR A 71 -1.84 54.72 -37.85
N ASP A 72 -1.32 53.59 -37.37
CA ASP A 72 -2.11 52.60 -36.68
C ASP A 72 -2.35 53.02 -35.23
N SER A 73 -3.63 53.18 -34.87
CA SER A 73 -4.08 53.57 -33.54
C SER A 73 -4.36 52.37 -32.62
N THR A 74 -4.27 51.15 -33.15
CA THR A 74 -4.43 49.93 -32.38
C THR A 74 -3.17 49.62 -31.56
N VAL A 75 -3.27 48.61 -30.69
CA VAL A 75 -2.12 48.15 -29.91
C VAL A 75 -1.20 47.36 -30.82
N GLN A 76 -0.03 47.91 -31.07
CA GLN A 76 1.02 47.30 -31.87
C GLN A 76 1.92 46.44 -30.99
N THR A 77 2.43 45.35 -31.55
CA THR A 77 3.32 44.43 -30.84
C THR A 77 4.69 44.45 -31.50
N LEU A 78 5.70 44.90 -30.74
CA LEU A 78 7.10 44.85 -31.12
C LEU A 78 7.74 43.64 -30.45
N GLU A 79 8.24 42.71 -31.26
CA GLU A 79 8.90 41.50 -30.81
C GLU A 79 10.39 41.53 -31.16
N MET A 80 11.21 41.38 -30.13
CA MET A 80 12.66 41.25 -30.18
C MET A 80 13.01 39.83 -29.76
N THR A 81 13.39 38.99 -30.72
CA THR A 81 13.61 37.55 -30.52
C THR A 81 14.94 37.09 -31.10
N ARG A 82 15.49 36.04 -30.50
CA ARG A 82 16.69 35.38 -31.00
C ARG A 82 16.44 34.56 -32.27
N ASP A 83 15.26 33.92 -32.36
CA ASP A 83 14.90 33.07 -33.50
C ASP A 83 14.81 33.92 -34.78
N PRO A 84 15.62 33.63 -35.82
CA PRO A 84 15.63 34.38 -37.07
C PRO A 84 14.32 34.38 -37.86
N GLU A 85 13.46 33.39 -37.64
CA GLU A 85 12.17 33.24 -38.31
C GLU A 85 11.01 33.89 -37.52
N GLN A 86 11.24 34.23 -36.26
CA GLN A 86 10.27 34.88 -35.40
C GLN A 86 10.63 36.36 -35.18
N GLY A 87 9.67 37.15 -34.68
CA GLY A 87 9.89 38.54 -34.30
C GLY A 87 9.52 39.59 -35.36
N SER A 88 9.61 40.86 -34.99
CA SER A 88 9.21 41.98 -35.85
C SER A 88 10.25 42.33 -36.92
N ARG A 89 11.50 41.85 -36.78
CA ARG A 89 12.54 41.95 -37.81
C ARG A 89 13.09 40.56 -38.12
N ARG A 90 13.45 40.36 -39.39
CA ARG A 90 14.09 39.14 -39.84
C ARG A 90 15.53 39.08 -39.32
N GLY A 91 15.90 37.95 -38.73
CA GLY A 91 17.22 37.74 -38.15
C GLY A 91 17.23 37.85 -36.62
N LYS A 92 18.39 37.56 -36.03
CA LYS A 92 18.60 37.58 -34.57
C LYS A 92 18.48 39.02 -34.03
N ASP A 93 17.48 39.28 -33.20
CA ASP A 93 17.13 40.60 -32.64
C ASP A 93 16.78 40.54 -31.13
N ASP A 94 17.36 39.58 -30.41
CA ASP A 94 17.27 39.47 -28.96
C ASP A 94 18.02 40.58 -28.22
N VAL A 95 17.66 40.77 -26.96
CA VAL A 95 18.35 41.67 -26.06
C VAL A 95 19.45 40.91 -25.33
N GLU A 96 20.67 41.05 -25.83
CA GLU A 96 21.87 40.57 -25.14
C GLU A 96 22.27 41.53 -24.01
N VAL A 97 22.32 41.02 -22.78
CA VAL A 97 22.70 41.77 -21.57
C VAL A 97 23.74 40.99 -20.77
N THR A 98 24.63 41.70 -20.09
CA THR A 98 25.53 41.10 -19.10
C THR A 98 24.88 41.23 -17.73
N SER A 99 24.61 40.09 -17.08
CA SER A 99 24.10 40.00 -15.72
C SER A 99 25.08 40.65 -14.72
N GLY A 100 24.58 41.02 -13.53
CA GLY A 100 25.40 41.56 -12.44
C GLY A 100 26.56 40.65 -12.02
N ASP A 101 26.42 39.34 -12.26
CA ASP A 101 27.44 38.33 -11.98
C ASP A 101 28.48 38.16 -13.11
N GLY A 102 28.34 38.92 -14.20
CA GLY A 102 29.28 38.90 -15.33
C GLY A 102 28.98 37.88 -16.43
N TYR A 103 27.88 37.13 -16.33
CA TYR A 103 27.44 36.20 -17.38
C TYR A 103 26.65 36.91 -18.48
N ARG A 104 26.83 36.48 -19.73
CA ARG A 104 26.01 36.94 -20.86
C ARG A 104 24.66 36.22 -20.84
N VAL A 105 23.60 36.99 -21.00
CA VAL A 105 22.21 36.53 -21.03
C VAL A 105 21.55 37.09 -22.28
N SER A 106 20.91 36.24 -23.06
CA SER A 106 20.06 36.61 -24.19
C SER A 106 18.61 36.56 -23.72
N VAL A 107 17.86 37.64 -23.93
CA VAL A 107 16.46 37.74 -23.49
C VAL A 107 15.58 38.15 -24.65
N ASP A 108 14.53 37.37 -24.87
CA ASP A 108 13.47 37.69 -25.82
C ASP A 108 12.44 38.61 -25.15
N VAL A 109 12.13 39.74 -25.80
CA VAL A 109 11.27 40.78 -25.25
C VAL A 109 10.14 41.09 -26.20
N THR A 110 8.92 41.18 -25.68
CA THR A 110 7.74 41.67 -26.41
C THR A 110 7.22 42.93 -25.75
N ILE A 111 7.00 43.96 -26.55
CA ILE A 111 6.49 45.25 -26.09
C ILE A 111 5.22 45.54 -26.83
N LYS A 112 4.14 45.72 -26.08
CA LYS A 112 2.88 46.20 -26.58
C LYS A 112 2.80 47.69 -26.33
N TYR A 113 2.64 48.45 -27.40
CA TYR A 113 2.59 49.90 -27.34
C TYR A 113 1.52 50.41 -28.30
N ARG A 114 1.09 51.65 -28.10
CA ARG A 114 0.16 52.35 -28.98
C ARG A 114 0.52 53.82 -29.04
N ILE A 115 0.07 54.49 -30.09
CA ILE A 115 0.17 55.95 -30.18
C ILE A 115 -0.85 56.56 -29.22
N THR A 116 -0.45 57.58 -28.45
CA THR A 116 -1.35 58.25 -27.51
C THR A 116 -2.56 58.81 -28.27
N PRO A 117 -3.80 58.46 -27.88
CA PRO A 117 -4.99 58.90 -28.58
C PRO A 117 -5.08 60.43 -28.63
N GLY A 118 -5.15 61.00 -29.84
CA GLY A 118 -5.26 62.45 -30.05
C GLY A 118 -3.92 63.19 -30.18
N GLU A 119 -2.79 62.49 -30.07
CA GLU A 119 -1.44 63.08 -30.20
C GLU A 119 -0.67 62.56 -31.42
N ALA A 120 -1.32 61.89 -32.38
CA ALA A 120 -0.65 61.35 -33.56
C ALA A 120 -0.01 62.46 -34.43
N HIS A 121 -0.65 63.64 -34.49
CA HIS A 121 -0.07 64.80 -35.14
C HIS A 121 1.24 65.29 -34.48
N LEU A 122 1.37 65.16 -33.14
CA LEU A 122 2.59 65.53 -32.42
C LEU A 122 3.69 64.50 -32.64
N LEU A 123 3.35 63.20 -32.62
CA LEU A 123 4.26 62.13 -33.00
C LEU A 123 4.89 62.39 -34.37
N ARG A 124 4.08 62.75 -35.38
CA ARG A 124 4.57 63.09 -36.72
C ARG A 124 5.51 64.30 -36.72
N GLN A 125 5.26 65.30 -35.88
CA GLN A 125 6.11 66.50 -35.81
C GLN A 125 7.47 66.20 -35.19
N GLU A 126 7.52 65.38 -34.14
CA GLU A 126 8.76 65.09 -33.42
C GLU A 126 9.60 63.95 -34.03
N VAL A 127 8.95 62.85 -34.40
CA VAL A 127 9.61 61.62 -34.89
C VAL A 127 9.78 61.66 -36.41
N GLY A 128 8.83 62.31 -37.10
CA GLY A 128 8.80 62.41 -38.54
C GLY A 128 7.95 61.34 -39.23
N PRO A 129 8.01 61.28 -40.58
CA PRO A 129 7.21 60.36 -41.39
C PRO A 129 7.50 58.88 -41.14
N GLY A 130 6.46 58.07 -41.36
CA GLY A 130 6.52 56.63 -41.52
C GLY A 130 6.65 55.86 -40.21
N MET A 131 7.36 54.73 -40.27
CA MET A 131 7.48 53.76 -39.18
C MET A 131 8.70 54.00 -38.28
N LYS A 132 9.26 55.22 -38.29
CA LYS A 132 10.45 55.56 -37.49
C LYS A 132 10.21 55.45 -35.98
N TYR A 133 8.97 55.62 -35.55
CA TYR A 133 8.59 55.47 -34.15
C TYR A 133 8.83 54.05 -33.64
N GLU A 134 8.70 53.02 -34.49
CA GLU A 134 9.00 51.63 -34.11
C GLU A 134 10.47 51.45 -33.74
N GLU A 135 11.38 52.12 -34.47
CA GLU A 135 12.82 52.07 -34.20
C GLU A 135 13.16 52.79 -32.90
N ILE A 136 12.48 53.91 -32.60
CA ILE A 136 12.64 54.63 -31.34
C ILE A 136 12.17 53.76 -30.17
N VAL A 137 10.98 53.17 -30.26
CA VAL A 137 10.46 52.25 -29.24
C VAL A 137 11.45 51.13 -29.00
N ARG A 138 11.95 50.51 -30.07
CA ARG A 138 12.94 49.43 -29.99
C ARG A 138 14.25 49.85 -29.32
N ASN A 139 14.79 51.01 -29.69
CA ASN A 139 16.05 51.48 -29.11
C ASN A 139 15.87 51.81 -27.63
N GLN A 140 14.77 52.49 -27.27
CA GLN A 140 14.45 52.79 -25.86
C GLN A 140 14.21 51.52 -25.05
N ALA A 141 13.47 50.56 -25.62
CA ALA A 141 13.26 49.23 -25.07
C ALA A 141 14.57 48.52 -24.73
N ARG A 142 15.47 48.44 -25.71
CA ARG A 142 16.76 47.78 -25.55
C ARG A 142 17.57 48.45 -24.43
N LEU A 143 17.62 49.78 -24.39
CA LEU A 143 18.32 50.53 -23.35
C LEU A 143 17.71 50.31 -21.96
N ALA A 144 16.38 50.30 -21.84
CA ALA A 144 15.69 50.03 -20.58
C ALA A 144 15.95 48.62 -20.07
N CYS A 145 15.86 47.62 -20.96
CA CYS A 145 16.18 46.24 -20.63
C CYS A 145 17.65 46.11 -20.20
N LEU A 146 18.60 46.69 -20.93
CA LEU A 146 20.03 46.69 -20.55
C LEU A 146 20.26 47.30 -19.16
N ALA A 147 19.63 48.44 -18.87
CA ALA A 147 19.79 49.14 -17.60
C ALA A 147 19.24 48.36 -16.40
N LYS A 148 18.13 47.61 -16.58
CA LYS A 148 17.45 46.91 -15.49
C LYS A 148 17.85 45.44 -15.37
N LEU A 149 17.90 44.71 -16.48
CA LEU A 149 18.31 43.31 -16.50
C LEU A 149 19.80 43.15 -16.20
N GLY A 150 20.64 44.13 -16.54
CA GLY A 150 22.07 44.09 -16.21
C GLY A 150 22.38 44.21 -14.70
N GLN A 151 21.40 44.61 -13.89
CA GLN A 151 21.53 44.66 -12.43
C GLN A 151 21.07 43.36 -11.75
N MET A 152 20.43 42.45 -12.49
CA MET A 152 19.94 41.19 -11.95
C MET A 152 21.08 40.17 -11.88
N THR A 153 21.06 39.32 -10.87
CA THR A 153 21.90 38.12 -10.81
C THR A 153 21.30 36.99 -11.65
N THR A 154 22.11 36.03 -12.06
CA THR A 154 21.62 34.88 -12.86
C THR A 154 20.56 34.07 -12.12
N GLU A 155 20.63 33.96 -10.80
CA GLU A 155 19.61 33.31 -9.97
C GLU A 155 18.27 34.04 -10.00
N GLN A 156 18.29 35.38 -9.98
CA GLN A 156 17.08 36.21 -10.05
C GLN A 156 16.34 36.11 -11.39
N PHE A 157 17.04 35.76 -12.48
CA PHE A 157 16.39 35.49 -13.77
C PHE A 157 15.52 34.21 -13.74
N TYR A 158 15.80 33.27 -12.83
CA TYR A 158 14.97 32.07 -12.66
C TYR A 158 13.79 32.29 -11.71
N ASP A 159 13.86 33.27 -10.81
CA ASP A 159 12.77 33.60 -9.91
C ASP A 159 11.65 34.36 -10.64
N PRO A 160 10.43 33.78 -10.75
CA PRO A 160 9.31 34.46 -11.39
C PRO A 160 8.89 35.77 -10.71
N ALA A 161 9.08 35.90 -9.40
CA ALA A 161 8.72 37.11 -8.65
C ALA A 161 9.68 38.26 -8.99
N GLU A 162 10.98 38.01 -8.93
CA GLU A 162 12.02 38.98 -9.29
C GLU A 162 11.90 39.43 -10.75
N ARG A 163 11.68 38.49 -11.67
CA ARG A 163 11.44 38.83 -13.09
C ARG A 163 10.25 39.76 -13.27
N ARG A 164 9.14 39.53 -12.55
CA ARG A 164 7.94 40.39 -12.66
C ARG A 164 8.22 41.78 -12.13
N THR A 165 8.87 41.89 -10.98
CA THR A 165 9.28 43.19 -10.41
C THR A 165 10.15 43.97 -11.38
N ARG A 166 11.16 43.32 -11.97
CA ARG A 166 12.07 43.95 -12.93
C ARG A 166 11.39 44.30 -14.25
N THR A 167 10.46 43.47 -14.72
CA THR A 167 9.62 43.78 -15.88
C THR A 167 8.78 45.03 -15.63
N GLN A 168 8.20 45.18 -14.44
CA GLN A 168 7.45 46.37 -14.07
C GLN A 168 8.35 47.61 -14.03
N GLU A 169 9.55 47.52 -13.46
CA GLU A 169 10.51 48.63 -13.48
C GLU A 169 10.92 49.04 -14.91
N ILE A 170 11.05 48.08 -15.82
CA ILE A 170 11.32 48.34 -17.24
C ILE A 170 10.12 49.03 -17.87
N GLN A 171 8.90 48.56 -17.60
CA GLN A 171 7.68 49.18 -18.11
C GLN A 171 7.54 50.62 -17.62
N ASP A 172 7.80 50.89 -16.34
CA ASP A 172 7.73 52.24 -15.77
C ASP A 172 8.78 53.18 -16.38
N LEU A 173 9.99 52.67 -16.63
CA LEU A 173 11.07 53.45 -17.25
C LEU A 173 10.77 53.72 -18.73
N LEU A 174 10.24 52.73 -19.46
CA LEU A 174 9.82 52.91 -20.84
C LEU A 174 8.63 53.85 -20.98
N ALA A 175 7.65 53.75 -20.09
CA ALA A 175 6.53 54.68 -20.05
C ALA A 175 7.02 56.13 -19.88
N LYS A 176 7.97 56.39 -18.98
CA LYS A 176 8.54 57.73 -18.80
C LYS A 176 9.24 58.25 -20.06
N ASN A 177 10.06 57.43 -20.71
CA ASN A 177 10.82 57.84 -21.88
C ASN A 177 9.97 57.98 -23.15
N LEU A 178 8.92 57.17 -23.30
CA LEU A 178 8.09 57.13 -24.50
C LEU A 178 6.91 58.10 -24.46
N VAL A 179 6.47 58.53 -23.27
CA VAL A 179 5.46 59.58 -23.12
C VAL A 179 5.94 60.90 -23.72
N GLU A 180 7.23 61.23 -23.60
CA GLU A 180 7.83 62.40 -24.27
C GLU A 180 7.73 62.34 -25.81
N LYS A 181 7.48 61.16 -26.37
CA LYS A 181 7.34 60.92 -27.81
C LYS A 181 5.92 60.59 -28.22
N HIS A 182 4.92 60.85 -27.37
CA HIS A 182 3.50 60.58 -27.65
C HIS A 182 3.19 59.09 -27.91
N LEU A 183 3.94 58.22 -27.24
CA LEU A 183 3.78 56.76 -27.31
C LEU A 183 3.46 56.22 -25.92
N GLU A 184 2.41 55.40 -25.84
CA GLU A 184 1.96 54.76 -24.61
C GLU A 184 2.35 53.28 -24.61
N VAL A 185 3.02 52.85 -23.54
CA VAL A 185 3.37 51.44 -23.33
C VAL A 185 2.24 50.74 -22.60
N VAL A 186 1.66 49.73 -23.25
CA VAL A 186 0.56 48.93 -22.69
C VAL A 186 1.11 47.83 -21.78
N ALA A 187 2.11 47.08 -22.26
CA ALA A 187 2.72 46.00 -21.50
C ALA A 187 4.11 45.67 -22.04
N VAL A 188 5.00 45.26 -21.13
CA VAL A 188 6.29 44.66 -21.45
C VAL A 188 6.27 43.22 -20.97
N LEU A 189 6.73 42.30 -21.81
CA LEU A 189 6.77 40.88 -21.54
C LEU A 189 8.18 40.36 -21.81
N LEU A 190 8.80 39.81 -20.78
CA LEU A 190 10.03 39.01 -20.92
C LEU A 190 9.63 37.57 -21.22
N ARG A 191 10.15 37.01 -22.30
CA ARG A 191 9.92 35.63 -22.74
C ARG A 191 11.10 34.76 -22.34
N ASP A 192 11.71 34.11 -23.33
CA ASP A 192 12.79 33.16 -23.12
C ASP A 192 14.07 33.88 -22.68
N VAL A 193 14.78 33.24 -21.77
CA VAL A 193 16.06 33.68 -21.20
C VAL A 193 17.05 32.56 -21.44
N GLU A 194 18.08 32.84 -22.22
CA GLU A 194 19.15 31.90 -22.56
C GLU A 194 20.47 32.41 -21.98
N PHE A 195 21.21 31.52 -21.33
CA PHE A 195 22.49 31.86 -20.73
C PHE A 195 23.64 31.40 -21.63
N ASP A 196 24.85 31.88 -21.34
CA ASP A 196 26.05 31.33 -21.96
C ASP A 196 26.11 29.80 -21.78
N PRO A 197 26.38 29.01 -22.85
CA PRO A 197 26.47 27.55 -22.77
C PRO A 197 27.38 27.04 -21.65
N ASP A 198 28.48 27.75 -21.37
CA ASP A 198 29.42 27.39 -20.30
C ASP A 198 28.78 27.47 -18.91
N TYR A 199 27.86 28.41 -18.71
CA TYR A 199 27.12 28.57 -17.47
C TYR A 199 26.01 27.52 -17.34
N GLU A 200 25.30 27.24 -18.43
CA GLU A 200 24.28 26.20 -18.45
C GLU A 200 24.86 24.81 -18.14
N GLU A 201 26.06 24.50 -18.66
CA GLU A 201 26.75 23.26 -18.34
C GLU A 201 27.09 23.19 -16.85
N LYS A 202 27.59 24.28 -16.25
CA LYS A 202 27.88 24.34 -14.81
C LYS A 202 26.64 24.14 -13.95
N ILE A 203 25.53 24.79 -14.30
CA ILE A 203 24.25 24.57 -13.60
C ILE A 203 23.81 23.12 -13.74
N ARG A 204 23.89 22.55 -14.94
CA ARG A 204 23.50 21.17 -15.21
C ARG A 204 24.33 20.19 -14.39
N ASN A 205 25.64 20.38 -14.35
CA ASN A 205 26.56 19.55 -13.57
C ASN A 205 26.31 19.69 -12.07
N LYS A 206 26.07 20.91 -11.57
CA LYS A 206 25.67 21.14 -10.17
C LYS A 206 24.36 20.43 -9.83
N LYS A 207 23.34 20.56 -10.68
CA LYS A 207 22.05 19.91 -10.49
C LYS A 207 22.14 18.39 -10.52
N LEU A 208 22.96 17.83 -11.41
CA LEU A 208 23.25 16.39 -11.44
C LEU A 208 23.96 15.92 -10.16
N ALA A 209 24.95 16.68 -9.68
CA ALA A 209 25.64 16.38 -8.44
C ALA A 209 24.71 16.47 -7.21
N ASP A 210 23.83 17.46 -7.16
CA ASP A 210 22.83 17.61 -6.10
C ASP A 210 21.82 16.43 -6.13
N GLN A 211 21.36 16.04 -7.33
CA GLN A 211 20.49 14.87 -7.51
C GLN A 211 21.20 13.57 -7.11
N GLU A 212 22.48 13.41 -7.43
CA GLU A 212 23.28 12.25 -7.03
C GLU A 212 23.49 12.22 -5.51
N ALA A 213 23.70 13.37 -4.88
CA ALA A 213 23.80 13.47 -3.43
C ALA A 213 22.47 13.12 -2.74
N GLU A 214 21.33 13.56 -3.25
CA GLU A 214 20.01 13.19 -2.76
C GLU A 214 19.71 11.70 -2.98
N TYR A 215 20.07 11.17 -4.14
CA TYR A 215 19.96 9.74 -4.46
C TYR A 215 20.80 8.90 -3.49
N ASN A 216 22.06 9.27 -3.26
CA ASN A 216 22.95 8.57 -2.34
C ASN A 216 22.47 8.62 -0.90
N LYS A 217 21.90 9.76 -0.45
CA LYS A 217 21.24 9.85 0.86
C LYS A 217 20.06 8.90 0.96
N SER A 218 19.20 8.88 -0.06
CA SER A 218 18.03 7.99 -0.12
C SER A 218 18.43 6.51 -0.12
N MET A 219 19.49 6.16 -0.86
CA MET A 219 20.06 4.81 -0.86
C MET A 219 20.62 4.42 0.51
N ALA A 220 21.38 5.31 1.16
CA ALA A 220 21.92 5.05 2.50
C ALA A 220 20.80 4.89 3.55
N GLU A 221 19.70 5.65 3.43
CA GLU A 221 18.52 5.46 4.28
C GLU A 221 17.81 4.13 4.00
N ALA A 222 17.66 3.75 2.73
CA ALA A 222 17.10 2.47 2.34
C ALA A 222 17.93 1.29 2.87
N GLU A 223 19.26 1.35 2.77
CA GLU A 223 20.18 0.34 3.32
C GLU A 223 20.07 0.25 4.84
N LYS A 224 19.99 1.39 5.55
CA LYS A 224 19.76 1.40 7.01
C LYS A 224 18.43 0.73 7.37
N MET A 225 17.38 0.98 6.61
CA MET A 225 16.07 0.36 6.84
C MET A 225 16.11 -1.14 6.52
N ALA A 226 16.74 -1.55 5.43
CA ALA A 226 16.95 -2.96 5.10
C ALA A 226 17.75 -3.69 6.19
N GLY A 227 18.80 -3.05 6.73
CA GLY A 227 19.56 -3.58 7.86
C GLY A 227 18.71 -3.78 9.11
N LYS A 228 17.84 -2.81 9.45
CA LYS A 228 16.87 -2.95 10.55
C LYS A 228 15.90 -4.10 10.30
N THR A 229 15.37 -4.22 9.09
CA THR A 229 14.46 -5.32 8.72
C THR A 229 15.13 -6.67 8.89
N GLN A 230 16.37 -6.84 8.44
CA GLN A 230 17.11 -8.10 8.61
C GLN A 230 17.33 -8.46 10.09
N VAL A 231 17.62 -7.46 10.95
CA VAL A 231 17.74 -7.70 12.39
C VAL A 231 16.40 -8.12 12.99
N ILE A 232 15.30 -7.44 12.63
CA ILE A 232 13.95 -7.77 13.09
C ILE A 232 13.55 -9.17 12.61
N GLU A 233 13.82 -9.53 11.36
CA GLU A 233 13.55 -10.87 10.82
C GLU A 233 14.35 -11.95 11.56
N ALA A 234 15.64 -11.72 11.81
CA ALA A 234 16.48 -12.66 12.56
C ALA A 234 16.02 -12.80 14.02
N GLU A 235 15.62 -11.71 14.68
CA GLU A 235 15.06 -11.73 16.02
C GLU A 235 13.71 -12.44 16.06
N THR A 236 12.83 -12.16 15.10
CA THR A 236 11.53 -12.82 14.96
C THR A 236 11.70 -14.31 14.74
N ALA A 237 12.61 -14.73 13.86
CA ALA A 237 12.90 -16.15 13.62
C ALA A 237 13.41 -16.86 14.89
N ARG A 238 14.28 -16.21 15.67
CA ARG A 238 14.75 -16.74 16.97
C ARG A 238 13.60 -16.86 17.97
N LEU A 239 12.72 -15.86 18.03
CA LEU A 239 11.58 -15.83 18.95
C LEU A 239 10.53 -16.87 18.58
N VAL A 240 10.20 -17.03 17.29
CA VAL A 240 9.32 -18.10 16.79
C VAL A 240 9.88 -19.47 17.12
N LYS A 241 11.19 -19.70 16.93
CA LYS A 241 11.81 -20.99 17.28
C LYS A 241 11.71 -21.29 18.78
N ARG A 242 11.93 -20.29 19.64
CA ARG A 242 11.75 -20.43 21.09
C ARG A 242 10.31 -20.77 21.45
N ILE A 243 9.34 -20.07 20.87
CA ILE A 243 7.91 -20.34 21.09
C ILE A 243 7.55 -21.77 20.67
N ASP A 244 8.04 -22.23 19.52
CA ASP A 244 7.80 -23.60 19.03
C ASP A 244 8.44 -24.66 19.95
N GLU A 245 9.66 -24.41 20.45
CA GLU A 245 10.32 -25.26 21.44
C GLU A 245 9.55 -25.30 22.78
N ASP A 246 9.09 -24.14 23.27
CA ASP A 246 8.29 -24.02 24.49
C ASP A 246 6.93 -24.72 24.34
N GLN A 247 6.25 -24.55 23.21
CA GLN A 247 4.99 -25.24 22.91
C GLN A 247 5.18 -26.75 22.85
N LYS A 248 6.25 -27.25 22.22
CA LYS A 248 6.57 -28.68 22.21
C LYS A 248 6.83 -29.21 23.62
N ALA A 249 7.57 -28.47 24.43
CA ALA A 249 7.81 -28.82 25.83
C ALA A 249 6.50 -28.86 26.64
N GLU A 250 5.59 -27.91 26.42
CA GLU A 250 4.28 -27.88 27.05
C GLU A 250 3.40 -29.06 26.62
N ILE A 251 3.35 -29.38 25.33
CA ILE A 251 2.63 -30.56 24.82
C ILE A 251 3.17 -31.84 25.46
N VAL A 252 4.50 -31.99 25.55
CA VAL A 252 5.11 -33.17 26.20
C VAL A 252 4.73 -33.27 27.68
N ARG A 253 4.70 -32.14 28.40
CA ARG A 253 4.24 -32.11 29.80
C ARG A 253 2.77 -32.51 29.92
N LEU A 254 1.90 -31.94 29.08
CA LEU A 254 0.47 -32.27 29.05
C LEU A 254 0.23 -33.75 28.74
N LEU A 255 0.98 -34.32 27.79
CA LEU A 255 0.91 -35.75 27.48
C LEU A 255 1.38 -36.61 28.66
N ALA A 256 2.49 -36.24 29.30
CA ALA A 256 2.99 -36.96 30.48
C ALA A 256 1.98 -36.91 31.65
N ASP A 257 1.35 -35.76 31.88
CA ASP A 257 0.30 -35.60 32.89
C ASP A 257 -0.95 -36.44 32.54
N ALA A 258 -1.37 -36.44 31.28
CA ALA A 258 -2.47 -37.26 30.80
C ALA A 258 -2.19 -38.76 30.92
N ASP A 259 -0.98 -39.22 30.59
CA ASP A 259 -0.57 -40.61 30.74
C ASP A 259 -0.56 -41.05 32.21
N LEU A 260 -0.13 -40.16 33.11
CA LEU A 260 -0.13 -40.39 34.54
C LEU A 260 -1.56 -40.48 35.09
N GLU A 261 -2.48 -39.62 34.63
CA GLU A 261 -3.92 -39.69 34.91
C GLU A 261 -4.52 -41.02 34.41
N ILE A 262 -4.24 -41.42 33.16
CA ILE A 262 -4.69 -42.69 32.58
C ILE A 262 -4.17 -43.87 33.40
N ALA A 263 -2.88 -43.86 33.77
CA ALA A 263 -2.29 -44.91 34.59
C ALA A 263 -2.95 -45.00 35.97
N LYS A 264 -3.23 -43.86 36.62
CA LYS A 264 -3.99 -43.82 37.88
C LYS A 264 -5.40 -44.39 37.72
N ILE A 265 -6.11 -44.04 36.65
CA ILE A 265 -7.47 -44.54 36.38
C ILE A 265 -7.44 -46.04 36.13
N LYS A 266 -6.52 -46.55 35.31
CA LYS A 266 -6.34 -47.98 35.06
C LYS A 266 -6.03 -48.73 36.35
N ALA A 267 -5.06 -48.25 37.14
CA ALA A 267 -4.72 -48.85 38.42
C ALA A 267 -5.92 -48.88 39.39
N LYS A 268 -6.73 -47.80 39.45
CA LYS A 268 -7.97 -47.77 40.24
C LYS A 268 -9.00 -48.78 39.71
N ALA A 269 -9.18 -48.87 38.40
CA ALA A 269 -10.10 -49.80 37.77
C ALA A 269 -9.71 -51.27 38.02
N GLU A 270 -8.42 -51.60 37.90
CA GLU A 270 -7.87 -52.93 38.20
C GLU A 270 -8.05 -53.29 39.67
N ASN A 271 -7.72 -52.37 40.59
CA ASN A 271 -7.96 -52.58 42.02
C ASN A 271 -9.45 -52.79 42.33
N TYR A 272 -10.34 -52.04 41.67
CA TYR A 272 -11.78 -52.21 41.84
C TYR A 272 -12.27 -53.55 41.29
N ALA A 273 -11.82 -53.95 40.10
CA ALA A 273 -12.13 -55.24 39.50
C ALA A 273 -11.62 -56.41 40.35
N ALA A 274 -10.39 -56.31 40.87
CA ALA A 274 -9.80 -57.31 41.77
C ALA A 274 -10.60 -57.43 43.06
N LYS A 275 -11.00 -56.30 43.68
CA LYS A 275 -11.89 -56.29 44.85
C LYS A 275 -13.23 -56.92 44.54
N LYS A 276 -13.88 -56.54 43.44
CA LYS A 276 -15.18 -57.12 43.05
C LYS A 276 -15.11 -58.60 42.76
N LYS A 277 -14.02 -59.06 42.15
CA LYS A 277 -13.79 -60.49 41.95
C LYS A 277 -13.57 -61.21 43.29
N ALA A 278 -12.75 -60.66 44.17
CA ALA A 278 -12.54 -61.22 45.50
C ALA A 278 -13.84 -61.27 46.33
N ASP A 279 -14.66 -60.21 46.28
CA ASP A 279 -15.98 -60.17 46.93
C ASP A 279 -16.92 -61.25 46.35
N ALA A 280 -16.94 -61.41 45.02
CA ALA A 280 -17.74 -62.43 44.35
C ALA A 280 -17.28 -63.85 44.67
N ASP A 281 -15.97 -64.10 44.68
CA ASP A 281 -15.38 -65.40 45.03
C ASP A 281 -15.70 -65.75 46.51
N LEU A 282 -15.68 -64.76 47.40
CA LEU A 282 -16.05 -64.93 48.81
C LEU A 282 -17.54 -65.23 48.96
N GLU A 283 -18.42 -64.51 48.25
CA GLU A 283 -19.86 -64.77 48.28
C GLU A 283 -20.21 -66.14 47.70
N GLN A 284 -19.53 -66.55 46.62
CA GLN A 284 -19.67 -67.88 46.04
C GLN A 284 -19.24 -68.96 47.05
N ALA A 285 -18.07 -68.83 47.66
CA ALA A 285 -17.58 -69.77 48.66
C ALA A 285 -18.52 -69.84 49.89
N GLN A 286 -19.12 -68.73 50.30
CA GLN A 286 -20.13 -68.70 51.35
C GLN A 286 -21.39 -69.47 50.96
N LYS A 287 -21.93 -69.24 49.76
CA LYS A 287 -23.12 -69.96 49.26
C LYS A 287 -22.86 -71.44 49.05
N GLU A 288 -21.68 -71.82 48.57
CA GLU A 288 -21.25 -73.22 48.47
C GLU A 288 -21.15 -73.86 49.85
N ALA A 289 -20.51 -73.20 50.82
CA ALA A 289 -20.43 -73.70 52.20
C ALA A 289 -21.80 -73.80 52.88
N GLU A 290 -22.71 -72.86 52.63
CA GLU A 290 -24.11 -72.93 53.07
C GLU A 290 -24.86 -74.08 52.39
N GLY A 291 -24.65 -74.28 51.08
CA GLY A 291 -25.18 -75.40 50.32
C GLY A 291 -24.71 -76.74 50.86
N ASP A 292 -23.41 -76.93 51.04
CA ASP A 292 -22.80 -78.13 51.61
C ASP A 292 -23.28 -78.39 53.04
N ARG A 293 -23.40 -77.33 53.85
CA ARG A 293 -23.96 -77.42 55.18
C ARG A 293 -25.41 -77.91 55.13
N GLN A 294 -26.22 -77.40 54.20
CA GLN A 294 -27.61 -77.82 54.02
C GLN A 294 -27.71 -79.27 53.54
N VAL A 295 -26.86 -79.69 52.60
CA VAL A 295 -26.78 -81.09 52.13
C VAL A 295 -26.43 -82.02 53.29
N LYS A 296 -25.39 -81.71 54.08
CA LYS A 296 -25.01 -82.51 55.26
C LYS A 296 -26.08 -82.55 56.34
N LEU A 297 -26.81 -81.45 56.55
CA LEU A 297 -27.95 -81.43 57.46
C LEU A 297 -29.06 -82.36 56.98
N ASN A 298 -29.40 -82.30 55.68
CA ASN A 298 -30.41 -83.17 55.07
C ASN A 298 -29.96 -84.65 55.08
N GLU A 299 -28.68 -84.94 54.84
CA GLU A 299 -28.11 -86.30 54.95
C GLU A 299 -28.17 -86.81 56.38
N ALA A 300 -27.82 -85.97 57.37
CA ALA A 300 -27.91 -86.34 58.78
C ALA A 300 -29.36 -86.59 59.22
N GLU A 301 -30.32 -85.82 58.70
CA GLU A 301 -31.74 -86.05 58.90
C GLU A 301 -32.21 -87.36 58.22
N GLY A 302 -31.73 -87.64 57.01
CA GLY A 302 -31.95 -88.90 56.29
C GLY A 302 -31.38 -90.11 57.02
N GLU A 303 -30.15 -90.02 57.54
CA GLU A 303 -29.50 -91.04 58.39
C GLU A 303 -30.27 -91.28 59.69
N LYS A 304 -30.78 -90.22 60.33
CA LYS A 304 -31.64 -90.35 61.52
C LYS A 304 -32.92 -91.12 61.19
N LEU A 305 -33.62 -90.73 60.13
CA LEU A 305 -34.81 -91.43 59.65
C LEU A 305 -34.50 -92.90 59.29
N ARG A 306 -33.33 -93.15 58.69
CA ARG A 306 -32.86 -94.51 58.36
C ARG A 306 -32.57 -95.33 59.61
N ASN A 307 -31.91 -94.76 60.61
CA ASN A 307 -31.65 -95.41 61.90
C ASN A 307 -32.96 -95.69 62.66
N GLU A 308 -33.90 -94.76 62.65
CA GLU A 308 -35.22 -94.94 63.24
C GLU A 308 -35.97 -96.10 62.55
N ALA A 309 -35.92 -96.19 61.22
CA ALA A 309 -36.48 -97.31 60.47
C ALA A 309 -35.81 -98.67 60.78
N LEU A 310 -34.47 -98.71 60.91
CA LEU A 310 -33.70 -99.93 61.24
C LEU A 310 -33.89 -100.39 62.70
N SER A 311 -34.27 -99.50 63.61
CA SER A 311 -34.59 -99.82 65.00
C SER A 311 -35.99 -100.45 65.19
N SER A 312 -36.84 -100.41 64.16
CA SER A 312 -38.14 -101.10 64.17
C SER A 312 -37.97 -102.63 64.23
N SER A 313 -38.95 -103.36 64.78
CA SER A 313 -38.79 -104.80 65.09
C SER A 313 -38.40 -105.71 63.91
N GLY A 314 -38.57 -105.25 62.66
CA GLY A 314 -38.13 -105.96 61.47
C GLY A 314 -36.69 -105.63 61.01
N GLY A 315 -36.15 -104.47 61.37
CA GLY A 315 -34.83 -103.99 60.89
C GLY A 315 -33.64 -104.65 61.59
N SER A 316 -33.78 -105.01 62.87
CA SER A 316 -32.72 -105.67 63.65
C SER A 316 -32.33 -107.05 63.11
N ILE A 317 -33.27 -107.77 62.48
CA ILE A 317 -33.02 -109.08 61.87
C ILE A 317 -32.19 -108.93 60.58
N ILE A 318 -32.42 -107.88 59.79
CA ILE A 318 -31.67 -107.63 58.55
C ILE A 318 -30.25 -107.15 58.85
N ALA A 319 -30.07 -106.24 59.82
CA ALA A 319 -28.76 -105.73 60.21
C ALA A 319 -27.83 -106.84 60.76
N ALA A 320 -28.38 -107.78 61.54
CA ALA A 320 -27.64 -108.95 62.03
C ALA A 320 -27.21 -109.90 60.89
N LEU A 321 -28.04 -110.05 59.85
CA LEU A 321 -27.75 -110.91 58.70
C LEU A 321 -26.69 -110.29 57.77
N GLU A 322 -26.68 -108.96 57.65
CA GLU A 322 -25.69 -108.23 56.85
C GLU A 322 -24.31 -108.19 57.54
N ALA A 323 -24.28 -108.05 58.88
CA ALA A 323 -23.06 -108.19 59.68
C ALA A 323 -22.46 -109.61 59.61
N ALA A 324 -23.31 -110.64 59.63
CA ALA A 324 -22.85 -112.04 59.48
C ALA A 324 -22.29 -112.34 58.08
N ARG A 325 -22.75 -111.66 57.03
CA ARG A 325 -22.21 -111.82 55.65
C ARG A 325 -20.81 -111.22 55.46
N ASN A 326 -20.41 -110.25 56.29
CA ASN A 326 -19.14 -109.54 56.12
C ASN A 326 -17.94 -110.17 56.86
N ILE A 327 -18.12 -111.31 57.54
CA ILE A 327 -17.01 -112.04 58.16
C ILE A 327 -16.31 -112.93 57.11
N LYS A 328 -15.22 -112.45 56.51
CA LYS A 328 -14.26 -113.26 55.72
C LYS A 328 -13.01 -113.53 56.55
N ILE A 329 -12.88 -114.74 57.10
CA ILE A 329 -11.69 -115.17 57.85
C ILE A 329 -10.79 -115.97 56.89
N SER A 330 -9.63 -115.43 56.49
CA SER A 330 -8.75 -116.07 55.49
C SER A 330 -7.31 -116.34 55.94
N GLN A 331 -6.91 -116.08 57.20
CA GLN A 331 -5.64 -116.58 57.76
C GLN A 331 -5.53 -116.31 59.26
N ILE A 332 -5.17 -117.34 60.04
CA ILE A 332 -4.77 -117.25 61.46
C ILE A 332 -3.30 -117.67 61.53
N ALA A 333 -2.44 -116.78 62.02
CA ALA A 333 -1.04 -117.05 62.31
C ALA A 333 -0.92 -117.49 63.78
N VAL A 334 -0.31 -118.66 64.03
CA VAL A 334 -0.06 -119.19 65.37
C VAL A 334 1.46 -119.26 65.59
N SER A 335 1.94 -118.67 66.69
CA SER A 335 3.37 -118.57 67.04
C SER A 335 3.78 -119.73 67.95
N THR A 336 4.89 -120.40 67.63
CA THR A 336 5.32 -121.71 68.20
C THR A 336 6.15 -121.65 69.50
N ASN A 337 6.22 -120.52 70.21
CA ASN A 337 7.01 -120.43 71.44
C ASN A 337 6.21 -120.58 72.75
N GLU A 338 4.88 -120.65 72.70
CA GLU A 338 4.04 -120.69 73.92
C GLU A 338 2.90 -121.71 73.86
N THR A 339 2.97 -122.68 72.96
CA THR A 339 1.97 -123.77 72.85
C THR A 339 2.66 -125.12 72.72
N ASP A 340 2.64 -125.89 73.80
CA ASP A 340 3.10 -127.28 73.83
C ASP A 340 1.98 -128.18 73.27
N LEU A 341 2.22 -128.73 72.08
CA LEU A 341 1.20 -129.37 71.23
C LEU A 341 0.80 -130.79 71.67
N ILE A 342 1.29 -131.25 72.83
CA ILE A 342 1.09 -132.63 73.30
C ILE A 342 0.12 -132.69 74.49
N ASP A 343 -0.17 -131.56 75.14
CA ASP A 343 -1.13 -131.50 76.25
C ASP A 343 -2.55 -131.18 75.74
N LEU A 344 -3.37 -132.23 75.63
CA LEU A 344 -4.71 -132.19 75.04
C LEU A 344 -5.71 -131.34 75.84
N ASP A 345 -5.51 -131.17 77.15
CA ASP A 345 -6.42 -130.43 78.04
C ASP A 345 -6.28 -128.90 77.85
N PHE A 346 -5.05 -128.42 77.59
CA PHE A 346 -4.78 -126.99 77.36
C PHE A 346 -5.45 -126.46 76.08
N MET A 347 -5.49 -127.27 75.01
CA MET A 347 -6.11 -126.90 73.73
C MET A 347 -7.65 -126.84 73.82
N ALA A 348 -8.27 -127.67 74.66
CA ALA A 348 -9.72 -127.67 74.86
C ALA A 348 -10.22 -126.35 75.51
N SER A 349 -9.44 -125.79 76.45
CA SER A 349 -9.80 -124.55 77.14
C SER A 349 -9.77 -123.30 76.22
N LYS A 350 -8.79 -123.23 75.30
CA LYS A 350 -8.63 -122.11 74.36
C LYS A 350 -9.67 -122.07 73.25
N LEU A 351 -10.29 -123.22 72.96
CA LEU A 351 -11.45 -123.34 72.06
C LEU A 351 -12.79 -123.17 72.80
N GLY A 352 -12.76 -122.84 74.09
CA GLY A 352 -13.94 -122.45 74.86
C GLY A 352 -14.69 -123.59 75.55
N VAL A 353 -14.03 -124.73 75.83
CA VAL A 353 -14.60 -125.82 76.64
C VAL A 353 -14.14 -125.69 78.11
N PRO A 354 -15.06 -125.56 79.10
CA PRO A 354 -14.68 -125.39 80.51
C PRO A 354 -14.33 -126.72 81.20
N GLU A 355 -13.17 -126.80 81.88
CA GLU A 355 -12.75 -127.97 82.67
C GLU A 355 -13.16 -127.85 84.16
N THR A 356 -13.77 -128.92 84.66
CA THR A 356 -14.08 -129.18 86.07
C THR A 356 -13.66 -130.61 86.39
N ASP A 357 -12.72 -130.79 87.31
CA ASP A 357 -12.83 -131.78 88.40
C ASP A 357 -11.69 -131.65 89.42
N ALA A 358 -12.02 -131.57 90.70
CA ALA A 358 -11.06 -131.72 91.79
C ALA A 358 -11.70 -132.47 92.96
N LYS A 359 -11.28 -133.72 93.20
CA LYS A 359 -11.51 -134.42 94.48
C LYS A 359 -10.36 -134.12 95.46
N GLN A 360 -10.72 -133.33 96.49
CA GLN A 360 -10.45 -133.49 97.93
C GLN A 360 -9.03 -133.79 98.45
N LYS A 361 -8.65 -133.07 99.52
CA LYS A 361 -7.50 -133.37 100.40
C LYS A 361 -7.82 -132.90 101.84
N PRO A 362 -7.14 -133.41 102.90
CA PRO A 362 -7.42 -134.69 103.58
C PRO A 362 -7.67 -134.53 105.10
N ALA A 363 -7.91 -135.65 105.79
CA ALA A 363 -8.52 -135.77 107.13
C ALA A 363 -7.81 -135.11 108.34
N LYS A 364 -8.63 -134.46 109.18
CA LYS A 364 -8.76 -134.69 110.63
C LYS A 364 -10.20 -134.47 111.05
#